data_AF-A0A7K6GMW9-F1
#
_entry.id   AF-A0A7K6GMW9-F1
#
_cell.length_a   1.000
_cell.length_b   1.000
_cell.length_c   1.000
_cell.angle_alpha   90.00
_cell.angle_beta   90.00
_cell.angle_gamma   90.00
#
_symmetry.space_group_name_H-M   'P 1'
#
loop_
_entity.id
_entity.type
_entity.pdbx_description
1 polymer ?
#
loop_
_entity_poly.entity_id
_entity_poly.type
_entity_poly.pdbx_seq_one_letter_code
_entity_poly.pdbx_strand_id
1 'polypeptide(L)'
;RKEYVDLYVDYTFNKSVQKSFEDFMKGFLRGCPARNWKMFFPEELQDLLQGHTTFDWHLLEENVMYIFYTKLDKTIRNFWTVFHKLPEEKKKKFIAFWSGSDRITGYGLECSRFRIQDPLREAPDESYPYATTCNFTLLLPR
;
A
#
# COMPACT_ATOMS: atom_id res chain seq x y z
N ARG A 1 34.00 -24.94 14.66
CA ARG A 1 32.96 -24.87 13.59
C ARG A 1 31.91 -23.81 13.89
N LYS A 2 31.22 -23.84 15.03
CA LYS A 2 30.23 -22.81 15.40
C LYS A 2 30.81 -21.40 15.43
N GLU A 3 31.92 -21.20 16.12
CA GLU A 3 32.62 -19.91 16.19
C GLU A 3 33.01 -19.34 14.82
N TYR A 4 33.52 -20.19 13.92
CA TYR A 4 33.80 -19.78 12.54
C TYR A 4 32.53 -19.31 11.81
N VAL A 5 31.41 -20.04 11.96
CA VAL A 5 30.12 -19.66 11.38
C VAL A 5 29.65 -18.32 11.96
N ASP A 6 29.71 -18.16 13.28
CA ASP A 6 29.27 -16.94 13.96
C ASP A 6 30.10 -15.72 13.50
N LEU A 7 31.43 -15.85 13.41
CA LEU A 7 32.32 -14.80 12.91
C LEU A 7 32.08 -14.48 11.44
N TYR A 8 31.81 -15.49 10.62
CA TYR A 8 31.51 -15.30 9.20
C TYR A 8 30.19 -14.58 8.98
N VAL A 9 29.14 -14.94 9.75
CA VAL A 9 27.84 -14.27 9.73
C VAL A 9 27.97 -12.82 10.18
N ASP A 10 28.66 -12.57 11.30
CA ASP A 10 28.90 -11.22 11.82
C ASP A 10 29.68 -10.35 10.83
N TYR A 11 30.72 -10.90 10.21
CA TYR A 11 31.47 -10.18 9.18
C TYR A 11 30.59 -9.83 7.98
N THR A 12 29.85 -10.82 7.47
CA THR A 12 29.01 -10.66 6.28
C THR A 12 27.92 -9.63 6.49
N PHE A 13 27.19 -9.68 7.61
CA PHE A 13 25.99 -8.86 7.80
C PHE A 13 26.19 -7.60 8.64
N ASN A 14 27.21 -7.53 9.50
CA ASN A 14 27.47 -6.36 10.35
C ASN A 14 28.75 -5.64 9.93
N LYS A 15 29.91 -6.30 10.01
CA LYS A 15 31.21 -5.61 9.86
C LYS A 15 31.47 -5.09 8.45
N SER A 16 31.13 -5.87 7.42
CA SER A 16 31.39 -5.52 6.02
C SER A 16 30.61 -4.26 5.57
N VAL A 17 29.46 -4.00 6.19
CA VAL A 17 28.55 -2.89 5.85
C VAL A 17 28.48 -1.81 6.95
N GLN A 18 29.26 -1.93 8.02
CA GLN A 18 29.13 -1.13 9.25
C GLN A 18 29.03 0.37 8.97
N LYS A 19 29.97 0.92 8.20
CA LYS A 19 30.00 2.36 7.89
C LYS A 19 28.74 2.83 7.17
N SER A 20 28.33 2.12 6.12
CA SER A 20 27.13 2.46 5.34
C SER A 20 25.86 2.34 6.18
N PHE A 21 25.79 1.33 7.04
CA PHE A 21 24.67 1.14 7.95
C PHE A 21 24.58 2.23 9.01
N GLU A 22 25.71 2.65 9.60
CA GLU A 22 25.75 3.74 10.57
C GLU A 22 25.27 5.07 9.95
N ASP A 23 25.71 5.39 8.73
CA ASP A 23 25.26 6.58 8.01
C ASP A 23 23.76 6.52 7.67
N PHE A 24 23.27 5.35 7.20
CA PHE A 24 21.85 5.11 6.97
C PHE A 24 21.03 5.28 8.26
N MET A 25 21.45 4.63 9.35
CA MET A 25 20.79 4.68 10.65
C MET A 25 20.72 6.12 11.18
N LYS A 26 21.81 6.88 11.06
CA LYS A 26 21.84 8.30 11.43
C LYS A 26 20.82 9.12 10.64
N GLY A 27 20.67 8.86 9.33
CA GLY A 27 19.65 9.50 8.49
C GLY A 27 18.22 9.08 8.88
N PHE A 28 17.99 7.77 9.01
CA PHE A 28 16.71 7.19 9.37
C PHE A 28 16.18 7.76 10.70
N LEU A 29 17.04 7.87 11.71
CA LEU A 29 16.69 8.39 13.03
C LEU A 29 16.40 9.91 13.06
N ARG A 30 16.76 10.68 12.02
CA ARG A 30 16.38 12.09 11.90
C ARG A 30 14.91 12.27 11.53
N GLY A 31 14.36 11.37 10.72
CA GLY A 31 12.96 11.44 10.25
C GLY A 31 11.96 11.05 11.33
N CYS A 32 12.35 10.18 12.26
CA CYS A 32 11.51 9.79 13.39
C CYS A 32 12.42 9.39 14.58
N PRO A 33 12.31 10.06 15.75
CA PRO A 33 13.24 9.86 16.84
C PRO A 33 13.19 8.42 17.39
N ALA A 34 14.38 7.82 17.53
CA ALA A 34 14.76 6.43 17.76
C ALA A 34 14.04 5.60 18.85
N ARG A 35 13.09 6.15 19.60
CA ARG A 35 12.47 5.47 20.74
C ARG A 35 11.32 4.55 20.34
N ASN A 36 10.65 4.81 19.22
CA ASN A 36 9.47 4.02 18.84
C ASN A 36 9.84 2.80 17.99
N TRP A 37 10.90 2.83 17.20
CA TRP A 37 11.20 1.72 16.28
C TRP A 37 11.59 0.40 16.97
N LYS A 38 12.20 0.47 18.16
CA LYS A 38 12.58 -0.71 18.95
C LYS A 38 11.38 -1.43 19.59
N MET A 39 10.17 -0.89 19.46
CA MET A 39 8.96 -1.55 19.93
C MET A 39 8.46 -2.64 18.98
N PHE A 40 8.88 -2.59 17.71
CA PHE A 40 8.51 -3.56 16.69
C PHE A 40 9.47 -4.76 16.68
N PHE A 41 8.93 -5.94 16.42
CA PHE A 41 9.73 -7.07 15.95
C PHE A 41 10.30 -6.77 14.54
N PRO A 42 11.43 -7.41 14.14
CA PRO A 42 12.02 -7.19 12.82
C PRO A 42 11.03 -7.37 11.66
N GLU A 43 10.14 -8.36 11.76
CA GLU A 43 9.11 -8.65 10.77
C GLU A 43 8.06 -7.53 10.70
N GLU A 44 7.61 -7.03 11.85
CA GLU A 44 6.64 -5.92 11.92
C GLU A 44 7.24 -4.61 11.38
N LEU A 45 8.52 -4.35 11.67
CA LEU A 45 9.22 -3.19 11.11
C LEU A 45 9.37 -3.31 9.59
N GLN A 46 9.65 -4.52 9.11
CA GLN A 46 9.70 -4.80 7.67
C GLN A 46 8.34 -4.56 7.02
N ASP A 47 7.26 -5.08 7.61
CA ASP A 47 5.90 -4.91 7.12
C ASP A 47 5.46 -3.43 7.16
N LEU A 48 5.88 -2.69 8.17
CA LEU A 48 5.60 -1.25 8.26
C LEU A 48 6.30 -0.45 7.15
N LEU A 49 7.57 -0.76 6.87
CA LEU A 49 8.39 -0.04 5.89
C LEU A 49 8.07 -0.47 4.45
N GLN A 50 7.88 -1.76 4.23
CA GLN A 50 7.65 -2.32 2.92
C GLN A 50 6.16 -2.39 2.58
N GLY A 51 5.27 -2.49 3.56
CA GLY A 51 3.87 -2.79 3.33
C GLY A 51 3.62 -4.24 2.92
N HIS A 52 2.36 -4.67 3.01
CA HIS A 52 1.94 -6.01 2.64
C HIS A 52 1.61 -6.12 1.14
N THR A 53 1.88 -7.30 0.58
CA THR A 53 1.54 -7.65 -0.82
C THR A 53 0.31 -8.55 -0.94
N THR A 54 -0.22 -9.00 0.21
CA THR A 54 -1.43 -9.82 0.31
C THR A 54 -2.62 -8.89 0.52
N PHE A 55 -3.62 -8.97 -0.36
CA PHE A 55 -4.80 -8.14 -0.29
C PHE A 55 -6.03 -8.98 0.04
N ASP A 56 -6.83 -8.51 0.99
CA ASP A 56 -8.22 -8.94 1.12
C ASP A 56 -9.09 -8.01 0.27
N TRP A 57 -9.47 -8.49 -0.91
CA TRP A 57 -10.26 -7.73 -1.88
C TRP A 57 -11.69 -7.46 -1.40
N HIS A 58 -12.26 -8.33 -0.56
CA HIS A 58 -13.59 -8.13 0.01
C HIS A 58 -13.55 -7.07 1.10
N LEU A 59 -12.54 -7.12 1.98
CA LEU A 59 -12.31 -6.10 2.99
C LEU A 59 -12.09 -4.72 2.35
N LEU A 60 -11.37 -4.65 1.23
CA LEU A 60 -11.24 -3.41 0.46
C LEU A 60 -12.60 -2.88 0.01
N GLU A 61 -13.43 -3.72 -0.63
CA GLU A 61 -14.77 -3.33 -1.10
C GLU A 61 -15.67 -2.82 0.04
N GLU A 62 -15.62 -3.46 1.20
CA GLU A 62 -16.40 -3.08 2.37
C GLU A 62 -16.03 -1.69 2.90
N ASN A 63 -14.73 -1.38 2.93
CA ASN A 63 -14.15 -0.16 3.51
C ASN A 63 -14.05 1.03 2.55
N VAL A 64 -14.32 0.84 1.25
CA VAL A 64 -14.31 1.97 0.29
C VAL A 64 -15.42 2.97 0.62
N MET A 65 -15.03 4.24 0.68
CA MET A 65 -15.96 5.36 0.82
C MET A 65 -16.46 5.82 -0.55
N TYR A 66 -17.75 6.12 -0.64
CA TYR A 66 -18.40 6.57 -1.88
C TYR A 66 -18.79 8.05 -1.77
N ILE A 67 -18.38 8.87 -2.73
CA ILE A 67 -18.68 10.31 -2.79
C ILE A 67 -19.52 10.56 -4.05
N PHE A 68 -20.71 11.16 -3.87
CA PHE A 68 -21.73 11.30 -4.92
C PHE A 68 -22.20 9.96 -5.54
N TYR A 69 -21.83 8.85 -4.89
CA TYR A 69 -22.26 7.50 -5.17
C TYR A 69 -22.78 6.83 -3.90
N THR A 70 -23.51 5.75 -4.08
CA THR A 70 -23.93 4.80 -3.05
C THR A 70 -23.50 3.38 -3.46
N LYS A 71 -23.37 2.47 -2.48
CA LYS A 71 -23.05 1.05 -2.74
C LYS A 71 -24.07 0.36 -3.67
N LEU A 72 -25.29 0.90 -3.79
CA LEU A 72 -26.37 0.32 -4.59
C LEU A 72 -26.36 0.79 -6.06
N ASP A 73 -25.56 1.81 -6.38
CA ASP A 73 -25.49 2.34 -7.73
C ASP A 73 -25.03 1.28 -8.74
N LYS A 74 -25.64 1.30 -9.94
CA LYS A 74 -25.32 0.33 -10.99
C LYS A 74 -23.83 0.40 -11.38
N THR A 75 -23.29 1.61 -11.50
CA THR A 75 -21.88 1.85 -11.83
C THR A 75 -20.94 1.23 -10.78
N ILE A 76 -21.25 1.36 -9.49
CA ILE A 76 -20.47 0.76 -8.39
C ILE A 76 -20.56 -0.76 -8.40
N ARG A 77 -21.76 -1.33 -8.55
CA ARG A 77 -21.93 -2.79 -8.65
C ARG A 77 -21.20 -3.38 -9.86
N ASN A 78 -21.25 -2.68 -11.00
CA ASN A 78 -20.53 -3.06 -12.20
C ASN A 78 -19.01 -3.00 -11.99
N PHE A 79 -18.52 -1.93 -11.35
CA PHE A 79 -17.11 -1.78 -10.99
C PHE A 79 -16.60 -2.99 -10.21
N TRP A 80 -17.26 -3.35 -9.09
CA TRP A 80 -16.83 -4.48 -8.28
C TRP A 80 -16.99 -5.83 -8.98
N THR A 81 -18.05 -5.99 -9.79
CA THR A 81 -18.23 -7.19 -10.63
C THR A 81 -17.06 -7.37 -11.60
N VAL A 82 -16.60 -6.29 -12.25
CA VAL A 82 -15.45 -6.35 -13.17
C VAL A 82 -14.16 -6.54 -12.39
N PHE A 83 -13.97 -5.78 -11.31
CA PHE A 83 -12.78 -5.85 -10.47
C PHE A 83 -12.55 -7.26 -9.92
N HIS A 84 -13.57 -7.91 -9.37
CA HIS A 84 -13.44 -9.26 -8.82
C HIS A 84 -13.13 -10.32 -9.88
N LYS A 85 -13.56 -10.11 -11.12
CA LYS A 85 -13.24 -10.97 -12.27
C LYS A 85 -11.80 -10.80 -12.77
N LEU A 86 -11.09 -9.74 -12.38
CA LEU A 86 -9.70 -9.55 -12.78
C LEU A 86 -8.80 -10.63 -12.16
N PRO A 87 -7.78 -11.11 -12.89
CA PRO A 87 -6.69 -11.89 -12.30
C PRO A 87 -5.98 -11.09 -11.20
N GLU A 88 -5.42 -11.80 -10.22
CA GLU A 88 -4.70 -11.22 -9.06
C GLU A 88 -3.67 -10.17 -9.47
N GLU A 89 -2.86 -10.49 -10.49
CA GLU A 89 -1.85 -9.57 -11.03
C GLU A 89 -2.43 -8.25 -11.55
N LYS A 90 -3.63 -8.29 -12.15
CA LYS A 90 -4.31 -7.08 -12.63
C LYS A 90 -4.94 -6.30 -11.49
N LYS A 91 -5.43 -6.96 -10.44
CA LYS A 91 -5.94 -6.29 -9.22
C LYS A 91 -4.82 -5.50 -8.53
N LYS A 92 -3.64 -6.11 -8.35
CA LYS A 92 -2.47 -5.43 -7.76
C LYS A 92 -2.02 -4.23 -8.58
N LYS A 93 -1.95 -4.36 -9.91
CA LYS A 93 -1.66 -3.22 -10.81
C LYS A 93 -2.72 -2.13 -10.72
N PHE A 94 -3.99 -2.49 -10.56
CA PHE A 94 -5.06 -1.52 -10.38
C PHE A 94 -4.93 -0.76 -9.05
N ILE A 95 -4.53 -1.42 -7.96
CA ILE A 95 -4.22 -0.74 -6.71
C ILE A 95 -3.04 0.21 -6.87
N ALA A 96 -1.99 -0.18 -7.61
CA ALA A 96 -0.88 0.71 -7.91
C ALA A 96 -1.34 1.96 -8.69
N PHE A 97 -2.26 1.79 -9.64
CA PHE A 97 -2.88 2.92 -10.35
C PHE A 97 -3.68 3.83 -9.40
N TRP A 98 -4.46 3.26 -8.49
CA TRP A 98 -5.35 4.02 -7.59
C TRP A 98 -4.56 4.71 -6.46
N SER A 99 -3.63 4.01 -5.83
CA SER A 99 -2.92 4.47 -4.62
C SER A 99 -1.51 4.99 -4.89
N GLY A 100 -0.96 4.78 -6.09
CA GLY A 100 0.44 5.08 -6.41
C GLY A 100 1.44 4.04 -5.90
N SER A 101 0.98 2.97 -5.24
CA SER A 101 1.81 1.87 -4.75
C SER A 101 1.11 0.52 -4.93
N ASP A 102 1.87 -0.52 -5.26
CA ASP A 102 1.37 -1.91 -5.27
C ASP A 102 1.35 -2.56 -3.88
N ARG A 103 1.62 -1.79 -2.82
CA ARG A 103 1.78 -2.27 -1.44
C ARG A 103 0.76 -1.57 -0.54
N ILE A 104 0.19 -2.33 0.40
CA ILE A 104 -0.67 -1.77 1.44
C ILE A 104 0.24 -1.18 2.51
N THR A 105 0.05 0.09 2.87
CA THR A 105 0.80 0.71 3.98
C THR A 105 0.61 -0.09 5.27
N GLY A 106 1.62 -0.11 6.16
CA GLY A 106 1.66 -0.98 7.34
C GLY A 106 0.47 -0.91 8.32
N TYR A 107 -0.46 0.06 8.15
CA TYR A 107 -1.71 0.13 8.91
C TYR A 107 -2.84 -0.75 8.34
N GLY A 108 -2.57 -1.51 7.26
CA GLY A 108 -3.53 -2.42 6.65
C GLY A 108 -4.63 -1.74 5.82
N LEU A 109 -5.48 -2.55 5.19
CA LEU A 109 -6.58 -2.07 4.36
C LEU A 109 -7.68 -1.38 5.20
N GLU A 110 -7.81 -1.74 6.47
CA GLU A 110 -8.78 -1.16 7.40
C GLU A 110 -8.53 0.33 7.70
N CYS A 111 -7.27 0.77 7.70
CA CYS A 111 -6.90 2.18 7.82
C CYS A 111 -6.80 2.92 6.48
N SER A 112 -6.89 2.20 5.36
CA SER A 112 -6.70 2.77 4.03
C SER A 112 -7.98 3.47 3.55
N ARG A 113 -7.92 4.79 3.38
CA ARG A 113 -9.08 5.64 3.02
C ARG A 113 -9.38 5.65 1.51
N PHE A 114 -9.51 4.47 0.90
CA PHE A 114 -9.88 4.37 -0.51
C PHE A 114 -11.26 5.00 -0.76
N ARG A 115 -11.36 5.78 -1.82
CA ARG A 115 -12.56 6.54 -2.20
C ARG A 115 -12.92 6.33 -3.65
N ILE A 116 -14.20 6.10 -3.95
CA ILE A 116 -14.74 6.18 -5.31
C ILE A 116 -15.66 7.40 -5.37
N GLN A 117 -15.42 8.26 -6.36
CA GLN A 117 -16.12 9.53 -6.50
C GLN A 117 -16.67 9.70 -7.92
N ASP A 118 -17.91 10.17 -8.04
CA ASP A 118 -18.44 10.68 -9.31
C ASP A 118 -17.80 12.06 -9.59
N PRO A 119 -17.09 12.26 -10.71
CA PRO A 119 -16.55 13.56 -11.07
C PRO A 119 -17.63 14.58 -11.50
N LEU A 120 -18.90 14.20 -11.59
CA LEU A 120 -20.04 15.04 -11.97
C LEU A 120 -19.84 15.75 -13.32
N ARG A 121 -19.33 15.01 -14.32
CA ARG A 121 -19.08 15.53 -15.66
C ARG A 121 -20.37 15.55 -16.49
N GLU A 122 -20.48 16.55 -17.37
CA GLU A 122 -21.62 16.70 -18.28
C GLU A 122 -21.68 15.58 -19.36
N ALA A 123 -20.51 15.13 -19.84
CA ALA A 123 -20.37 14.03 -20.81
C ALA A 123 -19.52 12.90 -20.21
N PRO A 124 -20.10 12.03 -19.35
CA PRO A 124 -19.33 11.01 -18.65
C PRO A 124 -18.78 9.92 -19.58
N ASP A 125 -19.49 9.60 -20.67
CA ASP A 125 -19.09 8.60 -21.67
C ASP A 125 -17.83 9.01 -22.47
N GLU A 126 -17.46 10.28 -22.46
CA GLU A 126 -16.26 10.81 -23.13
C GLU A 126 -15.03 10.82 -22.21
N SER A 127 -15.18 10.39 -20.95
CA SER A 127 -14.13 10.45 -19.94
C SER A 127 -13.71 9.06 -19.48
N TYR A 128 -12.39 8.85 -19.39
CA TYR A 128 -11.86 7.67 -18.71
C TYR A 128 -11.85 7.85 -17.19
N PRO A 129 -11.88 6.75 -16.41
CA PRO A 129 -11.58 6.80 -14.99
C PRO A 129 -10.14 7.28 -14.74
N TYR A 130 -9.95 8.07 -13.69
CA TYR A 130 -8.62 8.55 -13.29
C TYR A 130 -8.47 8.57 -11.77
N ALA A 131 -7.23 8.51 -11.27
CA ALA A 131 -6.94 8.44 -9.85
C ALA A 131 -6.24 9.71 -9.36
N THR A 132 -6.61 10.15 -8.16
CA THR A 132 -5.86 11.12 -7.36
C THR A 132 -5.15 10.35 -6.25
N THR A 133 -3.92 9.90 -6.53
CA THR A 133 -3.18 8.96 -5.68
C THR A 133 -2.88 9.51 -4.29
N CYS A 134 -2.58 10.82 -4.18
CA CYS A 134 -2.26 11.46 -2.90
C CYS A 134 -3.37 11.40 -1.85
N ASN A 135 -4.61 11.14 -2.28
CA ASN A 135 -5.76 11.07 -1.41
C ASN A 135 -6.57 9.76 -1.61
N PHE A 136 -6.00 8.78 -2.31
CA PHE A 136 -6.62 7.47 -2.57
C PHE A 136 -8.01 7.56 -3.22
N THR A 137 -8.25 8.53 -4.10
CA THR A 137 -9.56 8.71 -4.77
C THR A 137 -9.52 8.24 -6.22
N LEU A 138 -10.43 7.32 -6.57
CA LEU A 138 -10.74 6.93 -7.93
C LEU A 138 -11.95 7.74 -8.40
N LEU A 139 -11.75 8.53 -9.44
CA LEU A 139 -12.81 9.29 -10.09
C LEU A 139 -13.38 8.41 -11.21
N LEU A 140 -14.62 7.97 -11.00
CA LEU A 140 -15.32 7.02 -11.85
C LEU A 140 -16.52 7.73 -12.49
N PRO A 141 -16.44 8.14 -13.76
CA PRO A 141 -17.58 8.71 -14.49
C PRO A 141 -18.79 7.77 -14.49
N ARG A 142 -19.99 8.35 -14.42
CA ARG A 142 -21.25 7.61 -14.28
C ARG A 142 -21.83 7.14 -15.60
#